data_AF-A0A7Y4WNW0-F1
#
_entry.id   AF-A0A7Y4WNW0-F1
#
_cell.length_a   1.000
_cell.length_b   1.000
_cell.length_c   1.000
_cell.angle_alpha   90.00
_cell.angle_beta   90.00
_cell.angle_gamma   90.00
#
_symmetry.space_group_name_H-M   'P 1'
#
loop_
_entity.id
_entity.type
_entity.pdbx_description
1 polymer ?
#
loop_
_entity_poly.entity_id
_entity_poly.type
_entity_poly.pdbx_seq_one_letter_code
_entity_poly.pdbx_strand_id
1 'polypeptide(L)'
;MAGEAANAFQVADVAPEPHGDPAAEPLVTEELHTSTEHAGDAHGAKPGLPQLDTTTFASQLFWLLISFAILYFVISRVAAPKIGGVIADRANRIKGDLDTAAQAKRDSEAAMAGYDKALADARAKALKASDQMRNAVQSEINAKNDAAAKQLAADTAKAEARIGEMRKAAMARVGDVARETAADVVTKLTGESAGTSDLAAAVADALKGLRTA
;
A
#
# COMPACT_ATOMS: atom_id res chain seq x y z
N MET A 1 -5.47 -31.55 43.27
CA MET A 1 -5.14 -30.14 43.57
C MET A 1 -6.14 -29.28 42.82
N ALA A 2 -7.14 -28.78 43.56
CA ALA A 2 -7.50 -27.35 43.65
C ALA A 2 -8.02 -26.79 42.30
N GLY A 3 -9.29 -26.43 42.12
CA GLY A 3 -10.26 -25.71 42.95
C GLY A 3 -10.94 -24.75 41.96
N GLU A 4 -12.20 -24.96 41.59
CA GLU A 4 -13.38 -24.26 42.13
C GLU A 4 -13.16 -22.75 42.40
N ALA A 5 -13.79 -21.90 41.59
CA ALA A 5 -14.43 -20.66 42.04
C ALA A 5 -15.19 -20.00 40.86
N ALA A 6 -16.49 -20.27 40.81
CA ALA A 6 -17.46 -19.46 40.07
C ALA A 6 -17.59 -18.09 40.76
N ASN A 7 -17.57 -17.03 39.96
CA ASN A 7 -17.64 -15.65 40.42
C ASN A 7 -19.07 -15.32 40.89
N ALA A 8 -19.27 -15.26 42.21
CA ALA A 8 -20.53 -14.90 42.85
C ALA A 8 -20.64 -13.38 43.01
N PHE A 9 -21.70 -12.83 42.41
CA PHE A 9 -22.18 -11.46 42.56
C PHE A 9 -22.50 -11.16 44.03
N GLN A 10 -21.68 -10.31 44.64
CA GLN A 10 -21.77 -9.97 46.06
C GLN A 10 -22.71 -8.77 46.23
N VAL A 11 -23.98 -9.06 46.53
CA VAL A 11 -24.93 -8.08 47.07
C VAL A 11 -24.64 -7.98 48.56
N ALA A 12 -24.10 -6.85 49.00
CA ALA A 12 -23.95 -6.58 50.43
C ALA A 12 -25.34 -6.31 51.03
N ASP A 13 -25.79 -7.29 51.80
CA ASP A 13 -26.94 -7.24 52.70
C ASP A 13 -26.70 -6.15 53.76
N VAL A 14 -27.55 -5.11 53.79
CA VAL A 14 -27.59 -4.11 54.86
C VAL A 14 -28.54 -4.66 55.93
N ALA A 15 -27.98 -5.27 56.96
CA ALA A 15 -28.71 -5.62 58.17
C ALA A 15 -28.98 -4.36 59.02
N PRO A 16 -30.17 -4.20 59.60
CA PRO A 16 -30.47 -3.08 60.50
C PRO A 16 -29.79 -3.30 61.86
N GLU A 17 -28.95 -2.35 62.26
CA GLU A 17 -28.34 -2.25 63.60
C GLU A 17 -29.43 -2.22 64.70
N PRO A 18 -29.30 -3.01 65.79
CA PRO A 18 -30.27 -3.01 66.87
C PRO A 18 -30.10 -1.77 67.76
N HIS A 19 -31.18 -0.99 67.90
CA HIS A 19 -31.30 0.07 68.88
C HIS A 19 -31.19 -0.51 70.31
N GLY A 20 -30.10 -0.20 71.00
CA GLY A 20 -29.92 -0.43 72.43
C GLY A 20 -30.44 0.75 73.25
N ASP A 21 -31.37 0.46 74.16
CA ASP A 21 -31.99 1.41 75.10
C ASP A 21 -30.97 2.04 76.09
N PRO A 22 -31.28 3.23 76.63
CA PRO A 22 -30.39 4.01 77.49
C PRO A 22 -30.43 3.53 78.95
N ALA A 23 -29.40 2.82 79.39
CA ALA A 23 -29.20 2.46 80.79
C ALA A 23 -27.91 3.08 81.35
N ALA A 24 -28.12 4.13 82.16
CA ALA A 24 -27.39 4.52 83.36
C ALA A 24 -25.92 4.07 83.52
N GLU A 25 -25.00 5.03 83.44
CA GLU A 25 -23.73 4.99 84.18
C GLU A 25 -23.64 6.18 85.16
N PRO A 26 -23.02 5.96 86.34
CA PRO A 26 -23.22 6.81 87.52
C PRO A 26 -22.39 8.09 87.51
N LEU A 27 -22.97 9.11 88.13
CA LEU A 27 -22.39 10.41 88.46
C LEU A 27 -21.07 10.27 89.23
N VAL A 28 -19.97 10.62 88.58
CA VAL A 28 -18.73 11.02 89.27
C VAL A 28 -18.85 12.50 89.59
N THR A 29 -19.35 12.80 90.78
CA THR A 29 -19.16 14.08 91.47
C THR A 29 -17.78 14.09 92.12
N GLU A 30 -16.84 14.89 91.61
CA GLU A 30 -15.95 15.67 92.47
C GLU A 30 -15.12 16.71 91.70
N GLU A 31 -14.71 17.73 92.42
CA GLU A 31 -13.75 18.80 92.10
C GLU A 31 -14.26 19.97 91.23
N LEU A 32 -14.93 20.90 91.93
CA LEU A 32 -14.88 22.32 91.60
C LEU A 32 -13.43 22.78 91.42
N HIS A 33 -13.00 23.02 90.19
CA HIS A 33 -11.94 23.99 89.92
C HIS A 33 -12.56 25.35 89.63
N THR A 34 -12.91 26.03 90.71
CA THR A 34 -12.99 27.49 90.75
C THR A 34 -11.59 28.04 90.97
N SER A 35 -11.06 28.72 89.97
CA SER A 35 -9.97 29.68 90.13
C SER A 35 -10.17 30.74 89.07
N THR A 36 -11.05 31.68 89.39
CA THR A 36 -11.10 33.01 88.77
C THR A 36 -9.75 33.68 88.98
N GLU A 37 -9.03 33.99 87.91
CA GLU A 37 -8.15 35.15 87.85
C GLU A 37 -8.27 35.86 86.50
N HIS A 38 -9.20 36.81 86.44
CA HIS A 38 -8.91 38.06 85.74
C HIS A 38 -9.42 39.23 86.58
N ALA A 39 -8.47 39.83 87.29
CA ALA A 39 -8.61 41.13 87.92
C ALA A 39 -8.64 42.20 86.83
N GLY A 40 -9.54 43.18 86.94
CA GLY A 40 -9.45 44.39 86.13
C GLY A 40 -10.79 45.04 85.81
N ASP A 41 -11.36 45.69 86.83
CA ASP A 41 -12.20 46.88 86.79
C ASP A 41 -13.53 46.96 86.02
N ALA A 42 -14.46 47.63 86.70
CA ALA A 42 -15.86 47.79 86.40
C ALA A 42 -16.13 48.81 85.29
N HIS A 43 -17.07 48.49 84.38
CA HIS A 43 -18.01 49.46 83.80
C HIS A 43 -19.29 48.79 83.25
N GLY A 44 -20.45 49.21 83.79
CA GLY A 44 -21.66 49.52 83.00
C GLY A 44 -22.51 48.40 82.39
N ALA A 45 -23.73 48.24 82.89
CA ALA A 45 -24.75 47.27 82.48
C ALA A 45 -25.24 47.34 81.01
N LYS A 46 -25.46 46.18 80.37
CA LYS A 46 -26.77 45.59 79.96
C LYS A 46 -26.64 44.21 79.27
N PRO A 47 -27.68 43.34 79.30
CA PRO A 47 -27.56 41.91 78.97
C PRO A 47 -27.73 41.67 77.46
N GLY A 48 -26.62 41.58 76.74
CA GLY A 48 -26.56 40.89 75.45
C GLY A 48 -26.03 39.49 75.67
N LEU A 49 -26.31 38.55 74.76
CA LEU A 49 -25.62 37.25 74.78
C LEU A 49 -24.11 37.53 74.91
N PRO A 50 -23.39 36.94 75.88
CA PRO A 50 -21.96 37.21 76.09
C PRO A 50 -21.09 36.86 74.86
N GLN A 51 -21.67 36.17 73.87
CA GLN A 51 -21.07 35.84 72.57
C GLN A 51 -21.10 37.00 71.57
N LEU A 52 -21.88 38.06 71.83
CA LEU A 52 -22.06 39.23 70.95
C LEU A 52 -21.51 40.53 71.58
N ASP A 53 -20.53 40.41 72.48
CA ASP A 53 -19.84 41.57 73.03
C ASP A 53 -18.88 42.17 71.98
N THR A 54 -19.32 43.29 71.40
CA THR A 54 -18.63 44.01 70.32
C THR A 54 -17.28 44.60 70.71
N THR A 55 -16.94 44.66 72.00
CA THR A 55 -15.66 45.23 72.47
C THR A 55 -14.44 44.39 72.05
N THR A 56 -14.60 43.08 71.90
CA THR A 56 -13.54 42.15 71.47
C THR A 56 -13.42 42.04 69.94
N PHE A 57 -14.45 42.48 69.20
CA PHE A 57 -14.51 42.33 67.74
C PHE A 57 -13.38 43.08 67.03
N ALA A 58 -12.96 44.24 67.53
CA ALA A 58 -11.87 44.99 66.92
C ALA A 58 -10.54 44.22 66.94
N SER A 59 -10.21 43.57 68.06
CA SER A 59 -8.99 42.75 68.20
C SER A 59 -9.08 41.47 67.36
N GLN A 60 -10.24 40.80 67.38
CA GLN A 60 -10.49 39.61 66.55
C GLN A 60 -10.34 39.95 65.05
N LEU A 61 -10.91 41.07 64.61
CA LEU A 61 -10.82 41.53 63.23
C LEU A 61 -9.39 41.95 62.86
N PHE A 62 -8.65 42.59 63.77
CA PHE A 62 -7.25 42.95 63.53
C PHE A 62 -6.38 41.70 63.28
N TRP A 63 -6.47 40.69 64.15
CA TRP A 63 -5.73 39.44 63.97
C TRP A 63 -6.25 38.60 62.80
N LEU A 64 -7.56 38.62 62.53
CA LEU A 64 -8.15 38.01 61.33
C LEU A 64 -7.54 38.64 60.07
N LEU A 65 -7.43 39.97 60.01
CA LEU A 65 -6.89 40.67 58.85
C LEU A 65 -5.40 40.36 58.65
N ILE A 66 -4.63 40.31 59.74
CA ILE A 66 -3.21 39.93 59.69
C ILE A 66 -3.04 38.49 59.21
N SER A 67 -3.72 37.52 59.83
CA SER A 67 -3.62 36.11 59.47
C SER A 67 -4.14 35.84 58.05
N PHE A 68 -5.24 36.49 57.65
CA PHE A 68 -5.78 36.43 56.30
C PHE A 68 -4.83 37.03 55.28
N ALA A 69 -4.19 38.18 55.57
CA ALA A 69 -3.22 38.79 54.68
C ALA A 69 -1.98 37.90 54.49
N ILE A 70 -1.47 37.29 55.56
CA ILE A 70 -0.36 36.33 55.50
C ILE A 70 -0.76 35.11 54.65
N LEU A 71 -1.93 34.52 54.91
CA LEU A 71 -2.45 33.39 54.14
C LEU A 71 -2.63 33.74 52.65
N TYR A 72 -3.22 34.91 52.37
CA TYR A 72 -3.42 35.42 51.01
C TYR A 72 -2.08 35.57 50.28
N PHE A 73 -1.07 36.13 50.94
CA PHE A 73 0.26 36.28 50.36
C PHE A 73 0.89 34.93 50.03
N VAL A 74 0.79 33.93 50.92
CA VAL A 74 1.28 32.57 50.68
C VAL A 74 0.55 31.92 49.50
N ILE A 75 -0.78 32.00 49.43
CA ILE A 75 -1.56 31.45 48.33
C ILE A 75 -1.20 32.12 47.00
N SER A 76 -1.16 33.46 46.99
CA SER A 76 -0.82 34.25 45.81
C SER A 76 0.58 33.93 45.29
N ARG A 77 1.55 33.77 46.20
CA ARG A 77 2.95 33.58 45.81
C ARG A 77 3.37 32.13 45.58
N VAL A 78 2.65 31.15 46.15
CA VAL A 78 3.03 29.73 46.11
C VAL A 78 1.97 28.86 45.45
N ALA A 79 0.70 28.95 45.85
CA ALA A 79 -0.35 28.07 45.33
C ALA A 79 -0.74 28.43 43.89
N ALA A 80 -0.97 29.72 43.61
CA ALA A 80 -1.33 30.19 42.27
C ALA A 80 -0.28 29.85 41.19
N PRO A 81 1.04 30.12 41.38
CA PRO A 81 2.03 29.75 40.36
C PRO A 81 2.19 28.23 40.18
N LYS A 82 2.00 27.42 41.24
CA LYS A 82 2.05 25.96 41.12
C LYS A 82 0.91 25.41 40.25
N ILE A 83 -0.31 25.92 40.42
CA ILE A 83 -1.46 25.52 39.60
C ILE A 83 -1.29 26.01 38.16
N GLY A 84 -0.82 27.25 37.98
CA GLY A 84 -0.50 27.80 36.66
C GLY A 84 0.54 26.98 35.90
N GLY A 85 1.59 26.51 36.59
CA GLY A 85 2.62 25.64 36.03
C GLY A 85 2.07 24.33 35.48
N VAL A 86 1.21 23.63 36.24
CA VAL A 86 0.61 22.35 35.79
C VAL A 86 -0.27 22.55 34.56
N ILE A 87 -1.04 23.64 34.50
CA ILE A 87 -1.89 23.95 33.34
C ILE A 87 -1.01 24.24 32.12
N ALA A 88 0.04 25.05 32.30
CA ALA A 88 0.99 25.36 31.22
C ALA A 88 1.72 24.11 30.71
N ASP A 89 2.18 23.23 31.61
CA ASP A 89 2.84 21.97 31.25
C ASP A 89 1.91 21.05 30.45
N ARG A 90 0.65 20.92 30.88
CA ARG A 90 -0.35 20.14 30.14
C ARG A 90 -0.62 20.75 28.76
N ALA A 91 -0.80 22.06 28.68
CA ALA A 91 -1.01 22.76 27.41
C ALA A 91 0.19 22.57 26.46
N ASN A 92 1.41 22.67 26.98
CA ASN A 92 2.64 22.46 26.21
C ASN A 92 2.76 21.02 25.73
N ARG A 93 2.46 20.03 26.57
CA ARG A 93 2.45 18.62 26.16
C ARG A 93 1.42 18.35 25.08
N ILE A 94 0.18 18.81 25.26
CA ILE A 94 -0.89 18.66 24.25
C ILE A 94 -0.47 19.32 22.93
N LYS A 95 0.10 20.52 22.98
CA LYS A 95 0.60 21.20 21.78
C LYS A 95 1.70 20.38 21.10
N GLY A 96 2.67 19.88 21.86
CA GLY A 96 3.73 19.03 21.32
C GLY A 96 3.21 17.72 20.70
N ASP A 97 2.22 17.10 21.34
CA ASP A 97 1.56 15.88 20.82
C ASP A 97 0.79 16.18 19.53
N LEU A 98 0.07 17.31 19.47
CA LEU A 98 -0.64 17.77 18.27
C LEU A 98 0.31 18.11 17.13
N ASP A 99 1.42 18.80 17.41
CA ASP A 99 2.43 19.14 16.41
C ASP A 99 3.09 17.86 15.86
N THR A 100 3.39 16.90 16.73
CA THR A 100 3.95 15.59 16.34
C THR A 100 2.95 14.79 15.50
N ALA A 101 1.68 14.75 15.90
CA ALA A 101 0.62 14.09 15.14
C ALA A 101 0.41 14.75 13.76
N ALA A 102 0.43 16.08 13.70
CA ALA A 102 0.32 16.83 12.45
C ALA A 102 1.52 16.54 11.53
N GLN A 103 2.74 16.45 12.08
CA GLN A 103 3.93 16.08 11.32
C GLN A 103 3.83 14.65 10.78
N ALA A 104 3.48 13.68 11.63
CA ALA A 104 3.30 12.29 11.24
C ALA A 104 2.22 12.12 10.16
N LYS A 105 1.14 12.91 10.23
CA LYS A 105 0.10 12.96 9.20
C LYS A 105 0.66 13.50 7.88
N ARG A 106 1.39 14.62 7.89
CA ARG A 106 2.01 15.20 6.69
C ARG A 106 3.01 14.24 6.05
N ASP A 107 3.84 13.57 6.84
CA ASP A 107 4.81 12.60 6.35
C ASP A 107 4.10 11.38 5.73
N SER A 108 3.02 10.93 6.34
CA SER A 108 2.19 9.85 5.80
C SER A 108 1.51 10.24 4.49
N GLU A 109 0.95 11.44 4.41
CA GLU A 109 0.33 11.97 3.18
C GLU A 109 1.37 12.13 2.06
N ALA A 110 2.58 12.61 2.38
CA ALA A 110 3.69 12.71 1.44
C ALA A 110 4.15 11.32 0.95
N ALA A 111 4.22 10.34 1.86
CA ALA A 111 4.55 8.96 1.51
C ALA A 111 3.48 8.31 0.62
N MET A 112 2.19 8.51 0.92
CA MET A 112 1.08 8.05 0.07
C MET A 112 1.15 8.68 -1.32
N ALA A 113 1.34 10.00 -1.40
CA ALA A 113 1.48 10.69 -2.69
C ALA A 113 2.69 10.17 -3.49
N GLY A 114 3.82 9.90 -2.82
CA GLY A 114 5.00 9.28 -3.43
C GLY A 114 4.73 7.87 -3.94
N TYR A 115 4.03 7.06 -3.16
CA TYR A 115 3.62 5.70 -3.52
C TYR A 115 2.68 5.69 -4.73
N ASP A 116 1.63 6.52 -4.72
CA ASP A 116 0.67 6.63 -5.81
C ASP A 116 1.34 7.09 -7.11
N LYS A 117 2.27 8.06 -7.01
CA LYS A 117 3.09 8.49 -8.14
C LYS A 117 3.96 7.35 -8.66
N ALA A 118 4.65 6.63 -7.79
CA ALA A 118 5.49 5.49 -8.19
C ALA A 118 4.66 4.40 -8.88
N LEU A 119 3.44 4.14 -8.39
CA LEU A 119 2.51 3.18 -9.00
C LEU A 119 2.02 3.64 -10.38
N ALA A 120 1.68 4.93 -10.52
CA ALA A 120 1.29 5.52 -11.80
C ALA A 120 2.44 5.45 -12.83
N ASP A 121 3.65 5.84 -12.41
CA ASP A 121 4.86 5.79 -13.25
C ASP A 121 5.21 4.35 -13.65
N ALA A 122 5.08 3.37 -12.74
CA ALA A 122 5.31 1.97 -13.03
C ALA A 122 4.31 1.43 -14.05
N ARG A 123 3.02 1.74 -13.91
CA ARG A 123 1.98 1.37 -14.88
C ARG A 123 2.24 2.00 -16.25
N ALA A 124 2.59 3.29 -16.29
CA ALA A 124 2.92 3.98 -17.54
C ALA A 124 4.15 3.36 -18.23
N LYS A 125 5.20 3.03 -17.47
CA LYS A 125 6.39 2.34 -17.98
C LYS A 125 6.06 0.95 -18.52
N ALA A 126 5.23 0.17 -17.82
CA ALA A 126 4.83 -1.16 -18.26
C ALA A 126 4.02 -1.13 -19.56
N LEU A 127 3.08 -0.20 -19.70
CA LEU A 127 2.33 0.01 -20.94
C LEU A 127 3.26 0.40 -22.09
N LYS A 128 4.13 1.39 -21.87
CA LYS A 128 5.11 1.84 -22.86
C LYS A 128 6.05 0.71 -23.30
N ALA A 129 6.56 -0.07 -22.35
CA ALA A 129 7.42 -1.22 -22.65
C ALA A 129 6.67 -2.30 -23.44
N SER A 130 5.40 -2.57 -23.10
CA SER A 130 4.56 -3.53 -23.82
C SER A 130 4.33 -3.10 -25.27
N ASP A 131 4.04 -1.82 -25.51
CA ASP A 131 3.86 -1.29 -26.86
C ASP A 131 5.16 -1.28 -27.66
N GLN A 132 6.29 -0.90 -27.02
CA GLN A 132 7.61 -0.98 -27.65
C GLN A 132 7.97 -2.42 -28.05
N MET A 133 7.73 -3.40 -27.18
CA MET A 133 7.96 -4.80 -27.50
C MET A 133 7.08 -5.29 -28.62
N ARG A 134 5.77 -4.97 -28.61
CA ARG A 134 4.84 -5.33 -29.70
C ARG A 134 5.32 -4.78 -31.04
N ASN A 135 5.71 -3.50 -31.07
CA ASN A 135 6.21 -2.86 -32.29
C ASN A 135 7.53 -3.49 -32.77
N ALA A 136 8.45 -3.78 -31.85
CA ALA A 136 9.72 -4.42 -32.18
C ALA A 136 9.51 -5.84 -32.74
N VAL A 137 8.68 -6.65 -32.07
CA VAL A 137 8.32 -8.00 -32.51
C VAL A 137 7.62 -7.96 -33.87
N GLN A 138 6.67 -7.05 -34.09
CA GLN A 138 6.01 -6.91 -35.38
C GLN A 138 6.99 -6.54 -36.49
N SER A 139 7.92 -5.63 -36.22
CA SER A 139 8.98 -5.27 -37.17
C SER A 139 9.89 -6.45 -37.49
N GLU A 140 10.24 -7.26 -36.49
CA GLU A 140 11.08 -8.44 -36.68
C GLU A 140 10.35 -9.54 -37.47
N ILE A 141 9.06 -9.76 -37.19
CA ILE A 141 8.20 -10.69 -37.94
C ILE A 141 8.13 -10.25 -39.40
N ASN A 142 7.87 -8.97 -39.67
CA ASN A 142 7.81 -8.45 -41.03
C ASN A 142 9.14 -8.64 -41.76
N ALA A 143 10.27 -8.33 -41.12
CA ALA A 143 11.60 -8.53 -41.69
C ALA A 143 11.90 -10.01 -41.99
N LYS A 144 11.51 -10.93 -41.09
CA LYS A 144 11.65 -12.38 -41.28
C LYS A 144 10.76 -12.89 -42.42
N ASN A 145 9.52 -12.41 -42.50
CA ASN A 145 8.61 -12.75 -43.59
C ASN A 145 9.14 -12.27 -44.94
N ASP A 146 9.66 -11.04 -45.02
CA ASP A 146 10.26 -10.51 -46.24
C ASP A 146 11.51 -11.31 -46.67
N ALA A 147 12.36 -11.67 -45.71
CA ALA A 147 13.53 -12.50 -45.97
C ALA A 147 13.13 -13.90 -46.45
N ALA A 148 12.15 -14.53 -45.79
CA ALA A 148 11.63 -15.84 -46.18
C ALA A 148 10.96 -15.80 -47.57
N ALA A 149 10.19 -14.75 -47.88
CA ALA A 149 9.56 -14.57 -49.19
C ALA A 149 10.62 -14.43 -50.29
N LYS A 150 11.69 -13.65 -50.06
CA LYS A 150 12.81 -13.53 -51.00
C LYS A 150 13.54 -14.85 -51.21
N GLN A 151 13.78 -15.60 -50.14
CA GLN A 151 14.44 -16.91 -50.22
C GLN A 151 13.58 -17.91 -50.99
N LEU A 152 12.28 -17.97 -50.69
CA LEU A 152 11.32 -18.82 -51.38
C LEU A 152 11.28 -18.49 -52.87
N ALA A 153 11.20 -17.20 -53.24
CA ALA A 153 11.21 -16.78 -54.64
C ALA A 153 12.50 -17.19 -55.36
N ALA A 154 13.67 -17.07 -54.71
CA ALA A 154 14.95 -17.49 -55.27
C ALA A 154 15.01 -19.01 -55.47
N ASP A 155 14.49 -19.79 -54.52
CA ASP A 155 14.49 -21.25 -54.61
C ASP A 155 13.48 -21.76 -55.65
N THR A 156 12.31 -21.12 -55.77
CA THR A 156 11.35 -21.36 -56.86
C THR A 156 11.99 -21.09 -58.22
N ALA A 157 12.66 -19.95 -58.40
CA ALA A 157 13.33 -19.62 -59.67
C ALA A 157 14.44 -20.64 -60.03
N LYS A 158 15.22 -21.10 -59.05
CA LYS A 158 16.22 -22.17 -59.25
C LYS A 158 15.56 -23.49 -59.64
N ALA A 159 14.45 -23.86 -58.98
CA ALA A 159 13.71 -25.08 -59.29
C ALA A 159 13.12 -25.03 -60.71
N GLU A 160 12.52 -23.91 -61.10
CA GLU A 160 11.99 -23.67 -62.44
C GLU A 160 13.10 -23.77 -63.50
N ALA A 161 14.27 -23.17 -63.25
CA ALA A 161 15.41 -23.29 -64.15
C ALA A 161 15.87 -24.76 -64.30
N ARG A 162 15.98 -25.50 -63.19
CA ARG A 162 16.32 -26.93 -63.21
C ARG A 162 15.30 -27.77 -63.97
N ILE A 163 14.01 -27.53 -63.76
CA ILE A 163 12.93 -28.20 -64.48
C ILE A 163 13.02 -27.89 -65.98
N GLY A 164 13.31 -26.64 -66.35
CA GLY A 164 13.53 -26.22 -67.73
C GLY A 164 14.67 -26.98 -68.39
N GLU A 165 15.82 -27.09 -67.72
CA GLU A 165 16.98 -27.83 -68.23
C GLU A 165 16.70 -29.35 -68.32
N MET A 166 16.07 -29.95 -67.31
CA MET A 166 15.65 -31.35 -67.37
C MET A 166 14.70 -31.62 -68.53
N ARG A 167 13.74 -30.71 -68.78
CA ARG A 167 12.82 -30.82 -69.92
C ARG A 167 13.56 -30.73 -71.25
N LYS A 168 14.50 -29.79 -71.41
CA LYS A 168 15.33 -29.69 -72.62
C LYS A 168 16.14 -30.95 -72.84
N ALA A 169 16.82 -31.44 -71.80
CA ALA A 169 17.63 -32.66 -71.88
C ALA A 169 16.80 -33.90 -72.20
N ALA A 170 15.61 -34.04 -71.60
CA ALA A 170 14.70 -35.15 -71.90
C ALA A 170 14.21 -35.11 -73.36
N MET A 171 13.84 -33.93 -73.88
CA MET A 171 13.43 -33.77 -75.28
C MET A 171 14.57 -34.04 -76.26
N ALA A 172 15.81 -33.66 -75.92
CA ALA A 172 16.99 -33.99 -76.72
C ALA A 172 17.22 -35.50 -76.79
N ARG A 173 17.17 -36.19 -75.64
CA ARG A 173 17.29 -37.66 -75.57
C ARG A 173 16.21 -38.38 -76.38
N VAL A 174 14.97 -37.91 -76.36
CA VAL A 174 13.89 -38.48 -77.21
C VAL A 174 14.24 -38.32 -78.69
N GLY A 175 14.79 -37.16 -79.09
CA GLY A 175 15.25 -36.94 -80.47
C GLY A 175 16.42 -37.85 -80.86
N ASP A 176 17.37 -38.08 -79.96
CA ASP A 176 18.48 -39.01 -80.16
C ASP A 176 17.99 -40.44 -80.38
N VAL A 177 17.15 -40.95 -79.46
CA VAL A 177 16.57 -42.30 -79.54
C VAL A 177 15.72 -42.48 -80.79
N ALA A 178 14.94 -41.46 -81.18
CA ALA A 178 14.15 -41.51 -82.40
C ALA A 178 15.02 -41.59 -83.67
N ARG A 179 16.13 -40.83 -83.74
CA ARG A 179 17.08 -40.91 -84.84
C ARG A 179 17.79 -42.26 -84.91
N GLU A 180 18.25 -42.76 -83.76
CA GLU A 180 18.91 -44.06 -83.66
C GLU A 180 17.97 -45.19 -84.11
N THR A 181 16.73 -45.20 -83.58
CA THR A 181 15.72 -46.21 -83.94
C THR A 181 15.34 -46.12 -85.43
N ALA A 182 15.17 -44.92 -85.97
CA ALA A 182 14.86 -44.73 -87.40
C ALA A 182 16.01 -45.22 -88.30
N ALA A 183 17.27 -44.96 -87.91
CA ALA A 183 18.44 -45.41 -88.67
C ALA A 183 18.51 -46.95 -88.70
N ASP A 184 18.26 -47.58 -87.55
CA ASP A 184 18.22 -49.04 -87.41
C ASP A 184 17.13 -49.67 -88.29
N VAL A 185 15.93 -49.07 -88.30
CA VAL A 185 14.80 -49.53 -89.12
C VAL A 185 15.09 -49.38 -90.61
N VAL A 186 15.63 -48.23 -91.05
CA VAL A 186 15.96 -48.00 -92.47
C VAL A 186 17.04 -48.95 -92.96
N THR A 187 18.08 -49.17 -92.16
CA THR A 187 19.17 -50.11 -92.47
C THR A 187 18.63 -51.53 -92.64
N LYS A 188 17.72 -51.97 -91.74
CA LYS A 188 17.09 -53.29 -91.84
C LYS A 188 16.16 -53.46 -93.04
N LEU A 189 15.51 -52.39 -93.51
CA LEU A 189 14.55 -52.44 -94.63
C LEU A 189 15.20 -52.29 -96.00
N THR A 190 16.23 -51.45 -96.13
CA THR A 190 16.82 -51.07 -97.43
C THR A 190 18.17 -51.72 -97.69
N GLY A 191 18.86 -52.21 -96.66
CA GLY A 191 20.20 -52.78 -96.77
C GLY A 191 21.33 -51.75 -96.95
N GLU A 192 21.01 -50.47 -97.10
CA GLU A 192 21.96 -49.35 -97.16
C GLU A 192 21.80 -48.41 -95.97
N SER A 193 22.89 -47.75 -95.58
CA SER A 193 22.87 -46.72 -94.53
C SER A 193 22.34 -45.41 -95.11
N ALA A 194 21.22 -44.92 -94.59
CA ALA A 194 20.73 -43.59 -94.95
C ALA A 194 21.66 -42.49 -94.42
N GLY A 195 21.85 -41.43 -95.21
CA GLY A 195 22.65 -40.27 -94.83
C GLY A 195 22.17 -39.66 -93.51
N THR A 196 23.09 -39.54 -92.53
CA THR A 196 22.77 -39.10 -91.16
C THR A 196 22.12 -37.71 -91.12
N SER A 197 22.42 -36.86 -92.10
CA SER A 197 21.83 -35.53 -92.28
C SER A 197 20.35 -35.57 -92.68
N ASP A 198 20.01 -36.37 -93.69
CA ASP A 198 18.64 -36.44 -94.22
C ASP A 198 17.69 -37.10 -93.23
N LEU A 199 18.18 -38.11 -92.51
CA LEU A 199 17.44 -38.78 -91.44
C LEU A 199 17.18 -37.83 -90.25
N ALA A 200 18.18 -37.02 -89.88
CA ALA A 200 18.02 -36.03 -88.83
C ALA A 200 17.03 -34.93 -89.22
N ALA A 201 17.03 -34.49 -90.48
CA ALA A 201 16.07 -33.52 -91.00
C ALA A 201 14.63 -34.08 -91.00
N ALA A 202 14.43 -35.31 -91.48
CA ALA A 202 13.12 -35.96 -91.51
C ALA A 202 12.52 -36.18 -90.10
N VAL A 203 13.34 -36.64 -89.14
CA VAL A 203 12.90 -36.81 -87.74
C VAL A 203 12.61 -35.45 -87.10
N ALA A 204 13.41 -34.42 -87.38
CA ALA A 204 13.17 -33.07 -86.85
C ALA A 204 11.84 -32.48 -87.37
N ASP A 205 11.52 -32.66 -88.66
CA ASP A 205 10.26 -32.20 -89.25
C ASP A 205 9.05 -32.96 -88.65
N ALA A 206 9.16 -34.27 -88.49
CA ALA A 206 8.13 -35.08 -87.83
C ALA A 206 7.86 -34.63 -86.38
N LEU A 207 8.92 -34.36 -85.60
CA LEU A 207 8.83 -33.86 -84.23
C LEU A 207 8.29 -32.42 -84.14
N LYS A 208 8.44 -31.62 -85.21
CA LYS A 208 7.90 -30.26 -85.30
C LYS A 208 6.40 -30.30 -85.59
N GLY A 209 5.98 -31.14 -86.53
CA GLY A 209 4.57 -31.34 -86.90
C GLY A 209 3.68 -31.80 -85.75
N LEU A 210 4.21 -32.66 -84.86
CA LEU A 210 3.49 -33.17 -83.69
C LEU A 210 3.29 -32.16 -82.55
N ARG A 211 4.01 -31.02 -82.58
CA ARG A 211 3.90 -29.94 -81.58
C ARG A 211 2.90 -28.87 -81.99
N THR A 212 2.59 -28.80 -83.28
CA THR A 212 1.70 -27.79 -83.88
C THR A 212 0.29 -28.30 -84.15
N ALA A 213 0.02 -29.59 -83.93
CA ALA A 213 -1.30 -30.21 -83.90
C ALA A 213 -1.79 -30.34 -82.46
#